data_AF-A8U4E5-F1
#
_entry.id   AF-A8U4E5-F1
#
_cell.length_a   1.000
_cell.length_b   1.000
_cell.length_c   1.000
_cell.angle_alpha   90.00
_cell.angle_beta   90.00
_cell.angle_gamma   90.00
#
_symmetry.space_group_name_H-M   'P 1'
#
loop_
_entity.id
_entity.type
_entity.pdbx_description
1 polymer ?
#
loop_
_entity_poly.entity_id
_entity_poly.type
_entity_poly.pdbx_seq_one_letter_code
_entity_poly.pdbx_strand_id
1 'polypeptide(L)'
;MRLHETLPLTDDGPRPPSHFNCRSTVVPIIKSWRELGFDRDEPPGPVRPFLRSKQRLRNVPKADRDALRGTVPGDMNYGDWLRKQPASFQDEVLGPTRAKLFRDGGLPIERFRDLKMTSDFNLDELRRREPEAWRNAFDVA
;
A
#
# COMPACT_ATOMS: atom_id res chain seq x y z
N MET A 1 -2.61 20.34 14.35
CA MET A 1 -1.23 20.10 13.86
C MET A 1 -1.25 20.29 12.34
N ARG A 2 -0.78 21.44 11.84
CA ARG A 2 -0.64 21.68 10.39
C ARG A 2 0.64 20.97 9.94
N LEU A 3 0.53 19.99 9.06
CA LEU A 3 1.61 19.04 8.74
C LEU A 3 2.58 19.50 7.64
N HIS A 4 2.47 20.73 7.13
CA HIS A 4 3.42 21.26 6.14
C HIS A 4 3.61 22.76 6.35
N GLU A 5 4.62 23.12 7.13
CA GLU A 5 5.11 24.50 7.19
C GLU A 5 6.47 24.52 6.52
N THR A 6 6.55 25.14 5.34
CA THR A 6 7.79 25.27 4.58
C THR A 6 8.57 26.43 5.15
N LEU A 7 9.68 26.13 5.80
CA LEU A 7 10.52 27.13 6.47
C LEU A 7 11.77 27.42 5.63
N PRO A 8 12.23 28.68 5.59
CA PRO A 8 13.49 29.00 4.94
C PRO A 8 14.64 28.25 5.63
N LEU A 9 15.63 27.81 4.83
CA LEU A 9 16.84 27.15 5.33
C LEU A 9 17.77 28.19 5.98
N THR A 10 17.31 28.76 7.09
CA THR A 10 18.05 29.66 7.97
C THR A 10 18.42 28.86 9.23
N ASP A 11 19.51 29.22 9.91
CA ASP A 11 19.91 28.53 11.15
C ASP A 11 18.83 28.63 12.27
N ASP A 12 17.92 29.62 12.16
CA ASP A 12 16.92 29.99 13.16
C ASP A 12 15.51 29.40 12.96
N GLY A 13 15.38 28.30 12.22
CA GLY A 13 14.10 27.60 12.05
C GLY A 13 13.74 26.67 13.22
N PRO A 14 12.45 26.50 13.59
CA PRO A 14 12.05 25.48 14.56
C PRO A 14 12.44 24.08 14.04
N ARG A 15 13.40 23.45 14.71
CA ARG A 15 13.86 22.09 14.38
C ARG A 15 13.04 21.06 15.16
N PRO A 16 12.75 19.89 14.58
CA PRO A 16 12.13 18.82 15.33
C PRO A 16 13.03 18.45 16.53
N PRO A 17 12.45 18.08 17.68
CA PRO A 17 13.22 17.76 18.87
C PRO A 17 14.09 16.51 18.65
N SER A 18 15.42 16.68 18.64
CA SER A 18 16.40 15.62 18.38
C SER A 18 16.72 14.78 19.63
N HIS A 19 15.74 14.04 20.15
CA HIS A 19 15.97 13.07 21.23
C HIS A 19 16.40 11.70 20.69
N PHE A 20 16.98 10.84 21.54
CA PHE A 20 17.61 9.56 21.15
C PHE A 20 16.67 8.55 20.42
N ASN A 21 15.36 8.76 20.47
CA ASN A 21 14.31 7.96 19.81
C ASN A 21 13.43 8.77 18.85
N CYS A 22 13.88 9.96 18.40
CA CYS A 22 13.13 10.77 17.46
C CYS A 22 13.19 10.15 16.05
N ARG A 23 12.04 9.97 15.40
CA ARG A 23 11.91 9.51 14.00
C ARG A 23 11.61 10.64 13.02
N SER A 24 11.69 11.88 13.48
CA SER A 24 11.53 13.05 12.62
C SER A 24 12.81 13.27 11.81
N THR A 25 12.66 13.67 10.56
CA THR A 25 13.78 14.04 9.68
C THR A 25 13.47 15.38 9.05
N VAL A 26 14.47 16.26 8.97
CA VAL A 26 14.36 17.50 8.22
C VAL A 26 14.69 17.19 6.76
N VAL A 27 13.74 17.42 5.86
CA VAL A 27 13.93 17.24 4.43
C VAL A 27 14.04 18.62 3.79
N PRO A 28 15.15 18.96 3.12
CA PRO A 28 15.28 20.24 2.44
C PRO A 28 14.32 20.29 1.25
N ILE A 29 13.55 21.38 1.15
CA ILE A 29 12.81 21.71 -0.05
C ILE A 29 13.76 22.50 -0.94
N ILE A 30 14.19 21.88 -2.04
CA ILE A 30 15.05 22.52 -3.02
C ILE A 30 14.24 23.46 -3.91
N LYS A 31 14.89 24.52 -4.39
CA LYS A 31 14.36 25.38 -5.45
C LYS A 31 14.09 24.56 -6.72
N SER A 32 13.19 25.06 -7.56
CA SER A 32 12.91 24.45 -8.86
C SER A 32 14.13 24.48 -9.78
N TRP A 33 14.15 23.61 -10.79
CA TRP A 33 15.25 23.55 -11.76
C TRP A 33 15.53 24.90 -12.43
N ARG A 34 14.47 25.65 -12.76
CA ARG A 34 14.58 27.00 -13.36
C ARG A 34 15.18 28.02 -12.41
N GLU A 35 14.82 27.98 -11.12
CA GLU A 35 15.40 28.85 -10.09
C GLU A 35 16.87 28.51 -9.77
N LEU A 36 17.30 27.29 -10.11
CA LEU A 36 18.70 26.85 -10.04
C LEU A 36 19.49 27.14 -11.34
N GLY A 37 18.86 27.76 -12.34
CA GLY A 37 19.50 28.14 -13.61
C GLY A 37 19.51 27.05 -14.69
N PHE A 38 18.77 25.95 -14.50
CA PHE A 38 18.59 24.92 -15.52
C PHE A 38 17.35 25.21 -16.36
N ASP A 39 17.50 25.33 -17.68
CA ASP A 39 16.37 25.48 -18.61
C ASP A 39 15.72 24.12 -18.90
N ARG A 40 15.06 23.58 -17.88
CA ARG A 40 14.31 22.33 -17.95
C ARG A 40 13.14 22.38 -16.99
N ASP A 41 12.04 21.73 -17.39
CA ASP A 41 10.87 21.59 -16.54
C ASP A 41 11.13 20.64 -15.35
N GLU A 42 10.47 20.94 -14.23
CA GLU A 42 10.55 20.12 -13.03
C GLU A 42 10.11 18.68 -13.37
N PRO A 43 10.89 17.65 -13.00
CA PRO A 43 10.43 16.29 -13.17
C PRO A 43 9.10 16.10 -12.43
N PRO A 44 8.19 15.25 -12.94
CA PRO A 44 6.97 14.93 -12.21
C PRO A 44 7.35 14.48 -10.79
N GLY A 45 6.59 14.93 -9.80
CA GLY A 45 6.87 14.71 -8.37
C GLY A 45 7.08 13.23 -8.03
N PRO A 46 7.57 12.92 -6.80
CA PRO A 46 7.99 11.58 -6.44
C PRO A 46 6.86 10.57 -6.58
N VAL A 47 6.83 9.86 -7.71
CA VAL A 47 5.98 8.70 -7.90
C VAL A 47 6.65 7.55 -7.15
N ARG A 48 5.87 6.82 -6.34
CA ARG A 48 6.33 5.57 -5.73
C ARG A 48 5.88 4.41 -6.62
N PRO A 49 6.65 4.02 -7.66
CA PRO A 49 6.28 2.90 -8.49
C PRO A 49 6.34 1.63 -7.65
N PHE A 50 5.21 0.95 -7.48
CA PHE A 50 5.18 -0.40 -6.93
C PHE A 50 5.29 -1.41 -8.07
N LEU A 51 5.92 -2.55 -7.79
CA LEU A 51 6.00 -3.67 -8.70
C LEU A 51 5.02 -4.74 -8.25
N ARG A 52 4.03 -5.07 -9.09
CA ARG A 52 3.09 -6.18 -8.88
C ARG A 52 3.72 -7.55 -9.18
N SER A 53 4.97 -7.74 -8.77
CA SER A 53 5.73 -8.96 -9.01
C SER A 53 6.71 -9.17 -7.86
N LYS A 54 6.76 -10.40 -7.32
CA LYS A 54 7.80 -10.82 -6.37
C LYS A 54 9.19 -10.90 -7.01
N GLN A 55 9.25 -10.99 -8.33
CA GLN A 55 10.52 -10.97 -9.04
C GLN A 55 11.08 -9.55 -9.05
N ARG A 56 12.41 -9.44 -8.95
CA ARG A 56 13.10 -8.16 -9.16
C ARG A 56 12.75 -7.62 -10.54
N LEU A 57 12.53 -6.30 -10.66
CA LEU A 57 12.16 -5.64 -11.93
C LEU A 57 13.07 -6.02 -13.11
N ARG A 58 14.36 -6.28 -12.84
CA ARG A 58 15.35 -6.69 -13.84
C ARG A 58 15.01 -8.04 -14.51
N ASN A 59 14.32 -8.94 -13.79
CA ASN A 59 13.94 -10.28 -14.24
C ASN A 59 12.56 -10.29 -14.93
N VAL A 60 11.81 -9.18 -14.84
CA VAL A 60 10.52 -9.03 -15.50
C VAL A 60 10.76 -8.66 -16.99
N PRO A 61 10.13 -9.35 -17.96
CA PRO A 61 10.20 -8.99 -19.37
C PRO A 61 9.79 -7.53 -19.59
N LYS A 62 10.52 -6.78 -20.43
CA LYS A 62 10.29 -5.33 -20.62
C LYS A 62 8.84 -4.99 -21.01
N ALA A 63 8.23 -5.82 -21.84
CA ALA A 63 6.84 -5.65 -22.28
C ALA A 63 5.83 -5.70 -21.12
N ASP A 64 6.14 -6.45 -20.06
CA ASP A 64 5.24 -6.63 -18.92
C ASP A 64 5.50 -5.60 -17.81
N ARG A 65 6.62 -4.88 -17.87
CA ARG A 65 7.02 -3.95 -16.80
C ARG A 65 6.03 -2.83 -16.61
N ASP A 66 5.49 -2.24 -17.67
CA ASP A 66 4.54 -1.13 -17.56
C ASP A 66 3.16 -1.58 -17.04
N ALA A 67 2.74 -2.82 -17.33
CA ALA A 67 1.55 -3.41 -16.73
C ALA A 67 1.74 -3.70 -15.23
N LEU A 68 2.94 -4.17 -14.88
CA LEU A 68 3.32 -4.53 -13.51
C LEU A 68 3.71 -3.32 -12.67
N ARG A 69 3.98 -2.16 -13.29
CA ARG A 69 4.32 -0.89 -12.65
C ARG A 69 3.09 0.00 -12.64
N GLY A 70 2.46 0.14 -11.47
CA GLY A 70 1.22 0.90 -11.34
C GLY A 70 1.40 2.21 -10.57
N THR A 71 0.44 3.11 -10.76
CA THR A 71 0.05 4.13 -9.79
C THR A 71 -1.25 3.70 -9.13
N VAL A 72 -1.32 3.79 -7.80
CA VAL A 72 -2.59 3.63 -7.07
C VAL A 72 -3.11 5.03 -6.74
N PRO A 73 -4.41 5.32 -6.94
CA PRO A 73 -5.02 6.53 -6.42
C PRO A 73 -4.78 6.68 -4.91
N GLY A 74 -4.50 7.89 -4.43
CA GLY A 74 -4.16 8.13 -3.02
C GLY A 74 -5.33 7.90 -2.04
N ASP A 75 -6.56 7.87 -2.56
CA ASP A 75 -7.82 7.64 -1.87
C ASP A 75 -8.25 6.16 -1.86
N MET A 76 -7.54 5.28 -2.57
CA MET A 76 -7.84 3.85 -2.60
C MET A 76 -7.44 3.16 -1.30
N ASN A 77 -8.37 2.42 -0.69
CA ASN A 77 -8.06 1.56 0.44
C ASN A 77 -7.40 0.23 0.01
N TYR A 78 -6.77 -0.45 0.97
CA TYR A 78 -6.03 -1.69 0.71
C TYR A 78 -6.92 -2.83 0.21
N GLY A 79 -8.15 -2.98 0.72
CA GLY A 79 -9.08 -4.03 0.31
C GLY A 79 -9.48 -3.88 -1.16
N ASP A 80 -9.83 -2.67 -1.59
CA ASP A 80 -10.21 -2.35 -2.96
C ASP A 80 -9.03 -2.49 -3.92
N TRP A 81 -7.83 -2.14 -3.47
CA TRP A 81 -6.60 -2.41 -4.21
C TRP A 81 -6.35 -3.91 -4.37
N LEU A 82 -6.53 -4.70 -3.30
CA LEU A 82 -6.26 -6.14 -3.33
C LEU A 82 -7.24 -6.91 -4.22
N ARG A 83 -8.52 -6.52 -4.25
CA ARG A 83 -9.54 -7.11 -5.15
C ARG A 83 -9.16 -7.00 -6.63
N LYS A 84 -8.44 -5.94 -7.01
CA LYS A 84 -7.99 -5.71 -8.40
C LYS A 84 -6.77 -6.56 -8.78
N GLN A 85 -6.13 -7.25 -7.84
CA GLN A 85 -4.95 -8.07 -8.11
C GLN A 85 -5.36 -9.45 -8.67
N PRO A 86 -4.49 -10.13 -9.44
CA PRO A 86 -4.80 -11.46 -9.97
C PRO A 86 -4.99 -12.49 -8.86
N ALA A 87 -5.77 -13.54 -9.15
CA ALA A 87 -6.11 -14.61 -8.21
C ALA A 87 -4.89 -15.22 -7.53
N SER A 88 -3.83 -15.50 -8.29
CA SER A 88 -2.56 -16.05 -7.78
C SER A 88 -1.89 -15.15 -6.74
N PHE A 89 -1.96 -13.83 -6.92
CA PHE A 89 -1.40 -12.87 -5.97
C PHE A 89 -2.26 -12.76 -4.70
N GLN A 90 -3.59 -12.84 -4.83
CA GLN A 90 -4.48 -12.86 -3.68
C GLN A 90 -4.27 -14.13 -2.84
N ASP A 91 -4.12 -15.29 -3.47
CA ASP A 91 -3.83 -16.57 -2.80
C ASP A 91 -2.48 -16.53 -2.08
N GLU A 92 -1.51 -15.85 -2.66
CA GLU A 92 -0.19 -15.66 -2.09
C GLU A 92 -0.16 -14.73 -0.88
N VAL A 93 -1.01 -13.69 -0.88
CA VAL A 93 -1.09 -12.71 0.21
C VAL A 93 -1.95 -13.23 1.37
N LEU A 94 -3.11 -13.83 1.07
CA LEU A 94 -4.10 -14.24 2.09
C LEU A 94 -4.05 -15.73 2.43
N GLY A 95 -3.44 -16.55 1.58
CA GLY A 95 -3.61 -17.99 1.57
C GLY A 95 -4.85 -18.42 0.76
N PRO A 96 -4.86 -19.64 0.21
CA PRO A 96 -5.88 -20.09 -0.76
C PRO A 96 -7.30 -20.05 -0.20
N THR A 97 -7.51 -20.48 1.05
CA THR A 97 -8.84 -20.53 1.67
C THR A 97 -9.40 -19.14 1.94
N ARG A 98 -8.59 -18.23 2.48
CA ARG A 98 -9.03 -16.85 2.76
C ARG A 98 -9.19 -16.04 1.49
N ALA A 99 -8.32 -16.25 0.50
CA ALA A 99 -8.49 -15.64 -0.82
C ALA A 99 -9.79 -16.08 -1.49
N LYS A 100 -10.18 -17.36 -1.35
CA LYS A 100 -11.49 -17.82 -1.84
C LYS A 100 -12.66 -17.12 -1.14
N LEU A 101 -12.61 -16.96 0.17
CA LEU A 101 -13.62 -16.19 0.93
C LEU A 101 -13.66 -14.70 0.54
N PHE A 102 -12.51 -14.13 0.22
CA PHE A 102 -12.40 -12.73 -0.21
C PHE A 102 -12.97 -12.50 -1.61
N ARG A 103 -12.78 -13.46 -2.53
CA ARG A 103 -13.29 -13.40 -3.91
C ARG A 103 -14.75 -13.81 -4.02
N ASP A 104 -15.05 -15.02 -3.57
CA ASP A 104 -16.32 -15.70 -3.82
C ASP A 104 -17.31 -15.46 -2.67
N GLY A 105 -16.78 -15.35 -1.43
CA GLY A 105 -17.56 -15.12 -0.23
C GLY A 105 -17.91 -13.64 0.02
N GLY A 106 -17.35 -12.72 -0.76
CA GLY A 106 -17.57 -11.27 -0.63
C GLY A 106 -17.02 -10.66 0.66
N LEU A 107 -16.24 -11.40 1.45
CA LEU A 107 -15.81 -10.97 2.77
C LEU A 107 -14.73 -9.87 2.65
N PRO A 108 -14.91 -8.68 3.25
CA PRO A 108 -13.92 -7.61 3.17
C PRO A 108 -12.72 -7.92 4.08
N ILE A 109 -11.54 -7.37 3.74
CA ILE A 109 -10.27 -7.78 4.34
C ILE A 109 -10.18 -7.50 5.84
N GLU A 110 -10.90 -6.49 6.31
CA GLU A 110 -10.99 -6.06 7.68
C GLU A 110 -11.61 -7.13 8.59
N ARG A 111 -12.39 -8.06 8.02
CA ARG A 111 -13.04 -9.15 8.76
C ARG A 111 -12.12 -10.36 9.02
N PHE A 112 -10.94 -10.41 8.41
CA PHE A 112 -9.99 -11.50 8.63
C PHE A 112 -9.16 -11.35 9.92
N ARG A 113 -9.16 -10.17 10.54
CA ARG A 113 -8.39 -9.88 11.75
C ARG A 113 -9.25 -9.79 12.99
N ASP A 114 -8.64 -10.18 14.11
CA ASP A 114 -9.25 -9.96 15.41
C ASP A 114 -9.40 -8.47 15.75
N LEU A 115 -10.43 -8.13 16.53
CA LEU A 115 -10.75 -6.77 16.96
C LEU A 115 -9.59 -6.11 17.72
N LYS A 116 -8.69 -6.91 18.30
CA LYS A 116 -7.47 -6.45 18.98
C LYS A 116 -6.27 -6.26 18.03
N MET A 117 -6.45 -6.50 16.73
CA MET A 117 -5.42 -6.37 15.67
C MET A 117 -4.12 -7.15 15.98
N THR A 118 -4.19 -8.16 16.85
CA THR A 118 -3.01 -8.88 17.37
C THR A 118 -2.74 -10.19 16.64
N SER A 119 -3.76 -10.76 15.99
CA SER A 119 -3.67 -12.00 15.22
C SER A 119 -4.79 -12.10 14.18
N ASP A 120 -4.50 -12.80 13.08
CA ASP A 120 -5.53 -13.21 12.11
C ASP A 120 -6.39 -14.33 12.73
N PHE A 121 -7.69 -14.36 12.46
CA PHE A 121 -8.56 -15.45 12.92
C PHE A 121 -8.12 -16.78 12.30
N ASN A 122 -8.14 -17.85 13.07
CA ASN A 122 -8.01 -19.19 12.49
C ASN A 122 -9.22 -19.48 11.56
N LEU A 123 -9.05 -20.39 10.60
CA LEU A 123 -10.10 -20.76 9.65
C LEU A 123 -11.37 -21.25 10.35
N ASP A 124 -11.24 -22.01 11.45
CA ASP A 124 -12.38 -22.50 12.23
C ASP A 124 -13.15 -21.36 12.93
N GLU A 125 -12.43 -20.36 13.43
CA GLU A 125 -13.04 -19.18 14.06
C GLU A 125 -13.74 -18.31 13.02
N LEU A 126 -13.10 -18.13 11.86
CA LEU A 126 -13.67 -17.39 10.74
C LEU A 126 -14.94 -18.06 10.22
N ARG A 127 -14.96 -19.40 10.18
CA ARG A 127 -16.14 -20.18 9.79
C ARG A 127 -17.31 -20.03 10.75
N ARG A 128 -17.03 -19.92 12.06
CA ARG A 128 -18.07 -19.66 13.07
C ARG A 128 -18.61 -18.23 13.00
N ARG A 129 -17.74 -17.25 12.74
CA ARG A 129 -18.11 -15.83 12.73
C ARG A 129 -18.82 -15.41 11.45
N GLU A 130 -18.38 -15.91 10.31
CA GLU A 130 -18.85 -15.50 8.98
C GLU A 130 -19.44 -16.70 8.21
N PRO A 131 -20.46 -17.40 8.74
CA PRO A 131 -20.98 -18.63 8.11
C PRO A 131 -21.56 -18.36 6.72
N GLU A 132 -22.08 -17.16 6.45
CA GLU A 132 -22.64 -16.79 5.15
C GLU A 132 -21.59 -16.71 4.05
N ALA A 133 -20.44 -16.10 4.34
CA ALA A 133 -19.33 -16.01 3.40
C ALA A 133 -18.78 -17.39 3.03
N TRP A 134 -18.77 -18.32 3.99
CA TRP A 134 -18.38 -19.71 3.77
C TRP A 134 -19.38 -20.47 2.90
N ARG A 135 -20.69 -20.26 3.12
CA ARG A 135 -21.72 -20.83 2.24
C ARG A 135 -21.53 -20.35 0.81
N ASN A 136 -21.38 -19.04 0.63
CA ASN A 136 -21.22 -18.44 -0.69
C ASN A 136 -19.94 -18.91 -1.42
N ALA A 137 -18.83 -19.09 -0.68
CA ALA A 137 -17.55 -19.48 -1.29
C ALA A 137 -17.36 -20.99 -1.51
N PHE A 138 -18.04 -21.85 -0.75
CA PHE A 138 -17.78 -23.29 -0.75
C PHE A 138 -19.00 -24.18 -0.96
N ASP A 139 -20.21 -23.67 -0.74
CA ASP A 139 -21.47 -24.44 -0.72
C ASP A 139 -22.36 -24.10 -1.92
N VAL A 140 -21.94 -23.16 -2.76
CA VAL A 140 -22.56 -22.86 -4.05
C VAL A 140 -21.96 -23.79 -5.10
N ALA A 141 -22.76 -24.79 -5.50
CA ALA A 141 -22.56 -25.61 -6.69
C ALA A 141 -23.06 -24.90 -7.96
#